data_AF-A0A2J0Q6Z1-F1
#
_entry.id   AF-A0A2J0Q6Z1-F1
#
_cell.length_a   1.000
_cell.length_b   1.000
_cell.length_c   1.000
_cell.angle_alpha   90.00
_cell.angle_beta   90.00
_cell.angle_gamma   90.00
#
_symmetry.space_group_name_H-M   'P 1'
#
loop_
_entity.id
_entity.type
_entity.pdbx_description
1 polymer ?
#
loop_
_entity_poly.entity_id
_entity_poly.type
_entity_poly.pdbx_seq_one_letter_code
_entity_poly.pdbx_strand_id
1 'polypeptide(L)'
;MKPNKSTLQQSNISRNKNKKRKFKEKENFNFPEWMECTWRRLGCGKDACLICGKTKKQKQAHIDRGEDLDDIEEVTKNVGQNLKDVLMAMKNDIGKTEFSTGVLNEIDKIEEPPEPEKFPLYNEVMMWHKTAFGVADEAFISGQVWVDFEYGLDFTWYANLLPAKVYRQLCNRWMIEHGDDYGENDYKYTDYVIKESISILKNAILEPVSLGEGPIDGCHNDVIDKKTERIFLYLYSELSRLEGKIKEI
;
A
#
# COMPACT_ATOMS: atom_id res chain seq x y z
N MET A 1 -44.45 -23.42 11.80
CA MET A 1 -43.59 -22.95 12.91
C MET A 1 -42.44 -22.16 12.30
N LYS A 2 -42.38 -20.86 12.59
CA LYS A 2 -41.38 -19.90 12.09
C LYS A 2 -40.38 -19.63 13.21
N PRO A 3 -39.06 -19.58 12.98
CA PRO A 3 -38.13 -19.12 13.99
C PRO A 3 -38.10 -17.59 14.07
N ASN A 4 -37.85 -17.14 15.29
CA ASN A 4 -38.00 -15.80 15.84
C ASN A 4 -37.02 -14.77 15.24
N LYS A 5 -37.55 -13.57 14.98
CA LYS A 5 -36.79 -12.32 14.90
C LYS A 5 -36.35 -11.91 16.30
N SER A 6 -35.10 -12.15 16.71
CA SER A 6 -34.50 -11.55 17.91
C SER A 6 -33.06 -12.02 18.14
N THR A 7 -32.09 -11.50 17.36
CA THR A 7 -30.70 -11.19 17.84
C THR A 7 -29.94 -10.45 16.74
N LEU A 8 -30.29 -9.18 16.53
CA LEU A 8 -29.51 -8.28 15.66
C LEU A 8 -29.63 -6.89 16.26
N GLN A 9 -28.99 -6.71 17.42
CA GLN A 9 -28.69 -5.40 17.96
C GLN A 9 -27.57 -5.51 18.98
N GLN A 10 -26.62 -4.59 18.84
CA GLN A 10 -25.58 -4.20 19.79
C GLN A 10 -24.22 -4.92 19.68
N SER A 11 -23.45 -4.50 18.67
CA SER A 11 -22.08 -4.02 18.93
C SER A 11 -21.94 -2.60 18.37
N ASN A 12 -22.57 -1.65 19.08
CA ASN A 12 -22.25 -0.23 18.99
C ASN A 12 -20.88 -0.02 19.64
N ILE A 13 -19.80 -0.37 18.95
CA ILE A 13 -18.46 0.11 19.29
C ILE A 13 -18.20 1.32 18.40
N SER A 14 -18.43 2.49 19.01
CA SER A 14 -17.74 3.75 18.76
C SER A 14 -17.12 3.90 17.36
N ARG A 15 -17.92 4.36 16.39
CA ARG A 15 -17.43 5.03 15.18
C ARG A 15 -16.68 6.29 15.62
N ASN A 16 -15.41 6.14 15.95
CA ASN A 16 -14.58 7.26 16.31
C ASN A 16 -14.31 8.07 15.05
N LYS A 17 -14.79 9.32 15.09
CA LYS A 17 -14.91 10.26 13.99
C LYS A 17 -13.64 10.29 13.13
N ASN A 18 -13.83 10.06 11.84
CA ASN A 18 -12.93 10.46 10.74
C ASN A 18 -12.21 11.78 11.07
N LYS A 19 -10.98 11.70 11.59
CA LYS A 19 -10.01 12.77 11.43
C LYS A 19 -9.65 12.75 9.95
N LYS A 20 -10.40 13.50 9.14
CA LYS A 20 -9.97 13.93 7.81
C LYS A 20 -8.61 14.59 7.99
N ARG A 21 -7.52 13.85 7.75
CA ARG A 21 -6.18 14.41 7.62
C ARG A 21 -6.28 15.41 6.47
N LYS A 22 -6.24 16.72 6.79
CA LYS A 22 -6.21 17.78 5.79
C LYS A 22 -4.96 17.58 4.95
N PHE A 23 -5.14 17.34 3.66
CA PHE A 23 -4.06 17.30 2.68
C PHE A 23 -3.29 18.62 2.77
N LYS A 24 -2.00 18.55 3.12
CA LYS A 24 -1.11 19.70 3.02
C LYS A 24 -0.82 19.86 1.53
N GLU A 25 -1.38 20.90 0.92
CA GLU A 25 -0.92 21.41 -0.38
C GLU A 25 0.57 21.70 -0.28
N LYS A 26 1.42 20.91 -0.95
CA LYS A 26 2.86 21.20 -1.02
C LYS A 26 3.50 20.77 -2.35
N GLU A 27 4.13 21.79 -2.94
CA GLU A 27 5.10 21.82 -4.05
C GLU A 27 4.58 21.46 -5.46
N ASN A 28 4.11 22.49 -6.17
CA ASN A 28 4.10 22.75 -7.63
C ASN A 28 3.78 21.64 -8.65
N PHE A 29 3.38 20.44 -8.22
CA PHE A 29 2.98 19.35 -9.10
C PHE A 29 1.65 18.79 -8.62
N ASN A 30 0.58 19.04 -9.38
CA ASN A 30 -0.79 18.68 -8.99
C ASN A 30 -1.11 17.28 -9.52
N PHE A 31 -0.83 16.24 -8.71
CA PHE A 31 -1.24 14.88 -9.04
C PHE A 31 -2.77 14.75 -8.95
N PRO A 32 -3.42 14.03 -9.89
CA PRO A 32 -4.84 13.76 -9.79
C PRO A 32 -5.23 13.08 -8.47
N GLU A 33 -6.30 13.53 -7.79
CA GLU A 33 -6.74 12.98 -6.50
C GLU A 33 -6.95 11.45 -6.52
N TRP A 34 -7.27 10.86 -7.67
CA TRP A 34 -7.49 9.43 -7.78
C TRP A 34 -6.20 8.61 -7.60
N MET A 35 -5.03 9.20 -7.87
CA MET A 35 -3.74 8.52 -7.71
C MET A 35 -3.47 8.19 -6.24
N GLU A 36 -3.97 9.00 -5.29
CA GLU A 36 -3.89 8.68 -3.86
C GLU A 36 -4.52 7.32 -3.51
N CYS A 37 -5.55 6.93 -4.26
CA CYS A 37 -6.25 5.66 -4.03
C CYS A 37 -5.48 4.45 -4.55
N THR A 38 -4.36 4.63 -5.26
CA THR A 38 -3.53 3.51 -5.73
C THR A 38 -2.60 2.97 -4.65
N TRP A 39 -2.38 3.72 -3.56
CA TRP A 39 -1.38 3.39 -2.56
C TRP A 39 -1.86 3.54 -1.11
N ARG A 40 -2.87 4.38 -0.84
CA ARG A 40 -3.45 4.47 0.50
C ARG A 40 -4.27 3.22 0.85
N ARG A 41 -4.14 2.75 2.09
CA ARG A 41 -4.96 1.64 2.61
C ARG A 41 -6.45 1.95 2.53
N LEU A 42 -6.82 3.15 2.98
CA LEU A 42 -8.19 3.66 2.89
C LEU A 42 -8.31 4.57 1.68
N GLY A 43 -8.90 4.03 0.61
CA GLY A 43 -9.25 4.81 -0.59
C GLY A 43 -10.36 5.84 -0.31
N CYS A 44 -10.56 6.77 -1.25
CA CYS A 44 -11.52 7.87 -1.08
C CYS A 44 -13.00 7.44 -1.09
N GLY A 45 -13.31 6.24 -1.59
CA GLY A 45 -14.67 5.69 -1.64
C GLY A 45 -15.63 6.38 -2.63
N LYS A 46 -15.16 7.35 -3.42
CA LYS A 46 -15.99 8.08 -4.39
C LYS A 46 -16.28 7.21 -5.62
N ASP A 47 -17.52 7.19 -6.10
CA ASP A 47 -17.92 6.43 -7.31
C ASP A 47 -17.24 6.94 -8.60
N ALA A 48 -16.93 8.24 -8.64
CA ALA A 48 -16.21 8.85 -9.75
C ALA A 48 -14.68 8.59 -9.73
N CYS A 49 -14.15 8.00 -8.65
CA CYS A 49 -12.73 7.65 -8.58
C CYS A 49 -12.43 6.48 -9.50
N LEU A 50 -11.37 6.60 -10.32
CA LEU A 50 -10.93 5.55 -11.24
C LEU A 50 -10.54 4.25 -10.53
N ILE A 51 -10.10 4.34 -9.28
CA ILE A 51 -9.76 3.18 -8.45
C ILE A 51 -10.98 2.74 -7.65
N CYS A 52 -11.44 3.55 -6.68
CA CYS A 52 -12.49 3.14 -5.76
C CYS A 52 -13.83 2.82 -6.45
N GLY A 53 -14.21 3.60 -7.47
CA GLY A 53 -15.44 3.36 -8.23
C GLY A 53 -15.36 2.07 -9.04
N LYS A 54 -14.21 1.75 -9.64
CA LYS A 54 -13.97 0.50 -10.35
C LYS A 54 -14.00 -0.70 -9.39
N THR A 55 -13.30 -0.62 -8.26
CA THR A 55 -13.31 -1.66 -7.22
C THR A 55 -14.72 -1.91 -6.70
N LYS A 56 -15.52 -0.87 -6.45
CA LYS A 56 -16.91 -1.02 -5.99
C LYS A 56 -17.79 -1.73 -7.03
N LYS A 57 -17.67 -1.37 -8.32
CA LYS A 57 -18.39 -2.05 -9.41
C LYS A 57 -17.98 -3.52 -9.53
N GLN A 58 -16.69 -3.82 -9.42
CA GLN A 58 -16.19 -5.20 -9.44
C GLN A 58 -16.75 -5.99 -8.26
N LYS A 59 -16.66 -5.46 -7.02
CA LYS A 59 -17.25 -6.08 -5.83
C LYS A 59 -18.74 -6.35 -5.99
N GLN A 60 -19.49 -5.39 -6.52
CA GLN A 60 -20.92 -5.58 -6.77
C GLN A 60 -21.18 -6.69 -7.80
N ALA A 61 -20.39 -6.76 -8.88
CA ALA A 61 -20.52 -7.82 -9.87
C ALA A 61 -20.26 -9.22 -9.29
N HIS A 62 -19.30 -9.37 -8.37
CA HIS A 62 -19.07 -10.64 -7.66
C HIS A 62 -20.24 -11.01 -6.76
N ILE A 63 -20.77 -10.04 -5.98
CA ILE A 63 -21.95 -10.24 -5.14
C ILE A 63 -23.15 -10.68 -6.00
N ASP A 64 -23.36 -10.03 -7.15
CA ASP A 64 -24.44 -10.34 -8.07
C ASP A 64 -24.29 -11.74 -8.70
N ARG A 65 -23.05 -12.24 -8.83
CA ARG A 65 -22.74 -13.60 -9.30
C ARG A 65 -22.72 -14.66 -8.18
N GLY A 66 -22.86 -14.25 -6.92
CA GLY A 66 -22.77 -15.15 -5.76
C GLY A 66 -21.35 -15.69 -5.52
N GLU A 67 -20.34 -14.99 -6.02
CA GLU A 67 -18.92 -15.35 -5.87
C GLU A 67 -18.39 -14.88 -4.50
N ASP A 68 -17.49 -15.68 -3.91
CA ASP A 68 -16.77 -15.28 -2.70
C ASP A 68 -15.75 -14.17 -3.05
N LEU A 69 -15.81 -13.07 -2.30
CA LEU A 69 -14.94 -11.92 -2.51
C LEU A 69 -13.51 -12.16 -2.02
N ASP A 70 -13.32 -13.16 -1.16
CA ASP A 70 -12.02 -13.50 -0.55
C ASP A 70 -11.35 -14.70 -1.24
N ASP A 71 -11.91 -15.20 -2.36
CA ASP A 71 -11.29 -16.23 -3.18
C ASP A 71 -10.11 -15.67 -3.98
N ILE A 72 -8.90 -16.16 -3.65
CA ILE A 72 -7.63 -15.75 -4.26
C ILE A 72 -7.62 -16.04 -5.78
N GLU A 73 -8.28 -17.09 -6.25
CA GLU A 73 -8.33 -17.42 -7.69
C GLU A 73 -9.12 -16.36 -8.46
N GLU A 74 -10.25 -15.91 -7.91
CA GLU A 74 -11.09 -14.91 -8.55
C GLU A 74 -10.46 -13.51 -8.46
N VAL A 75 -9.75 -13.18 -7.37
CA VAL A 75 -8.91 -11.97 -7.27
C VAL A 75 -7.81 -11.97 -8.35
N THR A 76 -7.13 -13.10 -8.56
CA THR A 76 -6.06 -13.22 -9.55
C THR A 76 -6.58 -13.08 -10.98
N LYS A 77 -7.73 -13.69 -11.27
CA LYS A 77 -8.42 -13.57 -12.56
C LYS A 77 -8.83 -12.13 -12.87
N ASN A 78 -9.27 -11.38 -11.86
CA ASN A 78 -9.57 -9.95 -12.02
C ASN A 78 -8.34 -9.10 -12.32
N VAL A 79 -7.20 -9.40 -11.73
CA VAL A 79 -5.92 -8.76 -12.08
C VAL A 79 -5.58 -9.04 -13.53
N GLY A 80 -5.72 -10.30 -13.96
CA GLY A 80 -5.51 -10.71 -15.35
C GLY A 80 -6.43 -9.99 -16.33
N GLN A 81 -7.73 -9.87 -16.01
CA GLN A 81 -8.69 -9.16 -16.84
C GLN A 81 -8.42 -7.66 -16.89
N ASN A 82 -8.06 -7.03 -15.76
CA ASN A 82 -7.67 -5.63 -15.72
C ASN A 82 -6.43 -5.34 -16.58
N LEU A 83 -5.41 -6.21 -16.52
CA LEU A 83 -4.22 -6.10 -17.37
C LEU A 83 -4.59 -6.24 -18.85
N LYS A 84 -5.44 -7.21 -19.18
CA LYS A 84 -5.94 -7.43 -20.55
C LYS A 84 -6.71 -6.21 -21.08
N ASP A 85 -7.56 -5.60 -20.25
CA ASP A 85 -8.32 -4.41 -20.63
C ASP A 85 -7.40 -3.21 -20.88
N VAL A 86 -6.35 -3.04 -20.07
CA VAL A 86 -5.32 -2.00 -20.28
C VAL A 86 -4.55 -2.25 -21.58
N LEU A 87 -4.10 -3.48 -21.82
CA LEU A 87 -3.40 -3.85 -23.05
C LEU A 87 -4.28 -3.68 -24.30
N MET A 88 -5.58 -3.98 -24.20
CA MET A 88 -6.55 -3.75 -25.27
C MET A 88 -6.78 -2.25 -25.52
N ALA A 89 -6.87 -1.44 -24.47
CA ALA A 89 -6.97 0.02 -24.60
C ALA A 89 -5.72 0.61 -25.27
N MET A 90 -4.53 0.19 -24.82
CA MET A 90 -3.26 0.56 -25.46
C MET A 90 -3.21 0.13 -26.93
N LYS A 91 -3.62 -1.10 -27.26
CA LYS A 91 -3.68 -1.59 -28.64
C LYS A 91 -4.64 -0.76 -29.51
N ASN A 92 -5.78 -0.35 -28.96
CA ASN A 92 -6.77 0.47 -29.68
C ASN A 92 -6.31 1.92 -29.90
N ASP A 93 -5.47 2.44 -29.00
CA ASP A 93 -4.84 3.76 -29.15
C ASP A 93 -3.63 3.70 -30.10
N ILE A 94 -2.83 2.63 -30.05
CA ILE A 94 -1.70 2.37 -30.96
C ILE A 94 -2.18 2.08 -32.40
N GLY A 95 -3.33 1.43 -32.57
CA GLY A 95 -3.93 1.14 -33.87
C GLY A 95 -4.42 2.37 -34.65
N LYS A 96 -4.28 3.59 -34.10
CA LYS A 96 -4.70 4.85 -34.73
C LYS A 96 -3.55 5.78 -35.12
N THR A 97 -2.30 5.42 -34.84
CA THR A 97 -1.11 6.19 -35.23
C THR A 97 -0.09 5.30 -35.94
N GLU A 98 0.75 5.89 -36.80
CA GLU A 98 1.90 5.25 -37.50
C GLU A 98 2.99 4.71 -36.55
N PHE A 99 2.63 4.42 -35.30
CA PHE A 99 3.49 3.96 -34.22
C PHE A 99 3.84 2.46 -34.32
N SER A 100 3.12 1.73 -35.17
CA SER A 100 3.07 0.25 -35.15
C SER A 100 4.27 -0.47 -35.77
N THR A 101 5.14 0.20 -36.54
CA THR A 101 6.24 -0.46 -37.26
C THR A 101 7.65 0.01 -36.88
N GLY A 102 7.79 1.22 -36.30
CA GLY A 102 9.07 1.73 -35.82
C GLY A 102 9.41 1.26 -34.40
N VAL A 103 8.45 1.40 -33.47
CA VAL A 103 8.70 1.20 -32.04
C VAL A 103 8.84 -0.28 -31.67
N LEU A 104 8.05 -1.19 -32.27
CA LEU A 104 8.17 -2.63 -31.99
C LEU A 104 9.55 -3.20 -32.36
N ASN A 105 10.25 -2.62 -33.34
CA ASN A 105 11.61 -3.00 -33.73
C ASN A 105 12.69 -2.36 -32.81
N GLU A 106 12.30 -1.46 -31.91
CA GLU A 106 13.18 -0.76 -30.98
C GLU A 106 12.89 -1.08 -29.51
N ILE A 107 11.79 -1.81 -29.20
CA ILE A 107 11.51 -2.32 -27.84
C ILE A 107 12.66 -3.19 -27.34
N ASP A 108 13.23 -4.04 -28.20
CA ASP A 108 14.39 -4.88 -27.85
C ASP A 108 15.67 -4.07 -27.58
N LYS A 109 15.68 -2.76 -27.87
CA LYS A 109 16.79 -1.84 -27.61
C LYS A 109 16.57 -0.99 -26.36
N ILE A 110 15.41 -1.09 -25.70
CA ILE A 110 15.16 -0.41 -24.43
C ILE A 110 15.94 -1.17 -23.36
N GLU A 111 16.95 -0.53 -22.77
CA GLU A 111 17.62 -1.10 -21.61
C GLU A 111 16.64 -1.11 -20.43
N GLU A 112 16.37 -2.29 -19.90
CA GLU A 112 15.49 -2.46 -18.75
C GLU A 112 16.23 -2.18 -17.45
N PRO A 113 15.56 -1.59 -16.44
CA PRO A 113 16.16 -1.43 -15.13
C PRO A 113 16.53 -2.80 -14.54
N PRO A 114 17.59 -2.87 -13.71
CA PRO A 114 17.98 -4.11 -13.06
C PRO A 114 16.85 -4.74 -12.24
N GLU A 115 16.91 -6.06 -12.09
CA GLU A 115 16.07 -6.81 -11.15
C GLU A 115 16.21 -6.27 -9.71
N PRO A 116 15.16 -6.35 -8.88
CA PRO A 116 15.16 -5.76 -7.54
C PRO A 116 16.36 -6.18 -6.68
N GLU A 117 16.76 -7.45 -6.73
CA GLU A 117 17.86 -8.01 -5.94
C GLU A 117 19.23 -7.42 -6.30
N LYS A 118 19.35 -6.77 -7.46
CA LYS A 118 20.57 -6.07 -7.88
C LYS A 118 20.75 -4.73 -7.19
N PHE A 119 19.71 -4.16 -6.58
CA PHE A 119 19.81 -2.92 -5.84
C PHE A 119 20.08 -3.18 -4.34
N PRO A 120 21.25 -2.78 -3.80
CA PRO A 120 21.58 -3.02 -2.39
C PRO A 120 20.56 -2.41 -1.42
N LEU A 121 20.07 -1.20 -1.70
CA LEU A 121 19.09 -0.52 -0.86
C LEU A 121 17.73 -1.25 -0.86
N TYR A 122 17.30 -1.81 -2.00
CA TYR A 122 16.09 -2.63 -2.04
C TYR A 122 16.23 -3.85 -1.13
N ASN A 123 17.39 -4.54 -1.15
CA ASN A 123 17.64 -5.70 -0.30
C ASN A 123 17.57 -5.35 1.20
N GLU A 124 18.10 -4.19 1.60
CA GLU A 124 17.99 -3.72 2.98
C GLU A 124 16.53 -3.44 3.38
N VAL A 125 15.76 -2.79 2.50
CA VAL A 125 14.33 -2.54 2.72
C VAL A 125 13.53 -3.83 2.78
N MET A 126 13.85 -4.82 1.93
CA MET A 126 13.24 -6.15 1.95
C MET A 126 13.57 -6.93 3.22
N MET A 127 14.78 -6.81 3.76
CA MET A 127 15.11 -7.39 5.06
C MET A 127 14.25 -6.79 6.18
N TRP A 128 14.15 -5.46 6.22
CA TRP A 128 13.29 -4.77 7.18
C TRP A 128 11.83 -5.20 7.04
N HIS A 129 11.31 -5.27 5.80
CA HIS A 129 9.96 -5.74 5.50
C HIS A 129 9.72 -7.16 6.00
N LYS A 130 10.63 -8.10 5.74
CA LYS A 130 10.50 -9.48 6.23
C LYS A 130 10.44 -9.55 7.75
N THR A 131 11.23 -8.74 8.45
CA THR A 131 11.15 -8.65 9.92
C THR A 131 9.81 -8.05 10.36
N ALA A 132 9.38 -6.95 9.74
CA ALA A 132 8.12 -6.29 10.06
C ALA A 132 6.92 -7.23 9.85
N PHE A 133 6.89 -7.91 8.71
CA PHE A 133 5.82 -8.83 8.35
C PHE A 133 5.82 -10.08 9.25
N GLY A 134 7.00 -10.61 9.59
CA GLY A 134 7.10 -11.73 10.52
C GLY A 134 6.51 -11.44 11.90
N VAL A 135 6.60 -10.19 12.37
CA VAL A 135 5.97 -9.77 13.64
C VAL A 135 4.46 -9.71 13.52
N ALA A 136 3.93 -9.18 12.41
CA ALA A 136 2.50 -9.13 12.17
C ALA A 136 1.91 -10.55 12.02
N ASP A 137 2.59 -11.44 11.30
CA ASP A 137 2.18 -12.85 11.15
C ASP A 137 2.20 -13.59 12.49
N GLU A 138 3.26 -13.43 13.30
CA GLU A 138 3.33 -14.05 14.63
C GLU A 138 2.17 -13.55 15.53
N ALA A 139 1.88 -12.26 15.47
CA ALA A 139 0.79 -11.65 16.22
C ALA A 139 -0.59 -12.13 15.76
N PHE A 140 -0.80 -12.28 14.45
CA PHE A 140 -2.03 -12.85 13.89
C PHE A 140 -2.22 -14.31 14.33
N ILE A 141 -1.18 -15.14 14.16
CA ILE A 141 -1.20 -16.55 14.57
C ILE A 141 -1.46 -16.71 16.07
N SER A 142 -0.89 -15.81 16.88
CA SER A 142 -1.04 -15.81 18.33
C SER A 142 -2.34 -15.15 18.82
N GLY A 143 -3.17 -14.63 17.92
CA GLY A 143 -4.43 -13.96 18.26
C GLY A 143 -4.25 -12.65 19.03
N GLN A 144 -3.14 -11.93 18.82
CA GLN A 144 -2.95 -10.62 19.44
C GLN A 144 -3.87 -9.59 18.81
N VAL A 145 -4.61 -8.82 19.62
CA VAL A 145 -5.68 -7.93 19.12
C VAL A 145 -5.14 -6.70 18.38
N TRP A 146 -3.87 -6.33 18.61
CA TRP A 146 -3.32 -5.10 18.04
C TRP A 146 -3.25 -5.09 16.51
N VAL A 147 -3.12 -6.26 15.86
CA VAL A 147 -3.05 -6.35 14.39
C VAL A 147 -4.35 -5.92 13.73
N ASP A 148 -5.47 -6.02 14.45
CA ASP A 148 -6.80 -5.64 13.96
C ASP A 148 -7.11 -4.15 14.16
N PHE A 149 -6.30 -3.42 14.92
CA PHE A 149 -6.46 -1.98 15.09
C PHE A 149 -5.96 -1.20 13.88
N GLU A 150 -6.42 0.05 13.73
CA GLU A 150 -6.08 0.90 12.58
C GLU A 150 -4.57 1.04 12.37
N TYR A 151 -3.79 1.14 13.44
CA TYR A 151 -2.33 1.19 13.34
C TYR A 151 -1.72 -0.16 12.91
N GLY A 152 -2.30 -1.30 13.30
CA GLY A 152 -1.86 -2.62 12.87
C GLY A 152 -2.14 -2.85 11.38
N LEU A 153 -3.31 -2.42 10.92
CA LEU A 153 -3.69 -2.42 9.52
C LEU A 153 -2.82 -1.46 8.68
N ASP A 154 -2.52 -0.26 9.20
CA ASP A 154 -1.57 0.66 8.55
C ASP A 154 -0.16 0.03 8.51
N PHE A 155 0.32 -0.54 9.61
CA PHE A 155 1.64 -1.18 9.70
C PHE A 155 1.82 -2.25 8.62
N THR A 156 0.89 -3.20 8.53
CA THR A 156 0.95 -4.30 7.56
C THR A 156 0.85 -3.80 6.11
N TRP A 157 -0.09 -2.88 5.83
CA TRP A 157 -0.29 -2.33 4.50
C TRP A 157 0.95 -1.59 4.00
N TYR A 158 1.45 -0.64 4.79
CA TYR A 158 2.57 0.20 4.37
C TYR A 158 3.90 -0.54 4.43
N ALA A 159 4.05 -1.57 5.27
CA ALA A 159 5.24 -2.42 5.26
C ALA A 159 5.35 -3.18 3.94
N ASN A 160 4.23 -3.70 3.42
CA ASN A 160 4.17 -4.36 2.11
C ASN A 160 4.37 -3.37 0.94
N LEU A 161 3.85 -2.14 1.07
CA LEU A 161 3.96 -1.14 0.01
C LEU A 161 5.38 -0.61 -0.16
N LEU A 162 6.12 -0.44 0.94
CA LEU A 162 7.41 0.25 0.96
C LEU A 162 8.45 -0.35 0.00
N PRO A 163 8.72 -1.68 -0.02
CA PRO A 163 9.69 -2.26 -0.95
C PRO A 163 9.33 -2.04 -2.42
N ALA A 164 8.05 -2.19 -2.77
CA ALA A 164 7.59 -1.97 -4.15
C ALA A 164 7.81 -0.52 -4.59
N LYS A 165 7.57 0.45 -3.71
CA LYS A 165 7.79 1.87 -4.00
C LYS A 165 9.27 2.23 -4.04
N VAL A 166 10.08 1.70 -3.13
CA VAL A 166 11.54 1.90 -3.14
C VAL A 166 12.14 1.32 -4.42
N TYR A 167 11.74 0.12 -4.84
CA TYR A 167 12.20 -0.44 -6.11
C TYR A 167 11.82 0.46 -7.28
N ARG A 168 10.56 0.91 -7.34
CA ARG A 168 10.12 1.84 -8.40
C ARG A 168 10.95 3.13 -8.43
N GLN A 169 11.28 3.69 -7.26
CA GLN A 169 12.12 4.89 -7.17
C GLN A 169 13.53 4.65 -7.70
N LEU A 170 14.12 3.49 -7.39
CA LEU A 170 15.43 3.07 -7.89
C LEU A 170 15.42 2.86 -9.40
N CYS A 171 14.37 2.24 -9.96
CA CYS A 171 14.16 2.14 -11.39
C CYS A 171 14.05 3.52 -12.04
N ASN A 172 13.25 4.42 -11.45
CA ASN A 172 13.08 5.78 -11.97
C ASN A 172 14.40 6.54 -11.99
N ARG A 173 15.21 6.43 -10.93
CA ARG A 173 16.56 7.01 -10.90
C ARG A 173 17.44 6.44 -12.00
N TRP A 174 17.48 5.10 -12.11
CA TRP A 174 18.29 4.41 -13.11
C TRP A 174 17.88 4.83 -14.53
N MET A 175 16.58 4.91 -14.83
CA MET A 175 16.06 5.35 -16.13
C MET A 175 16.46 6.79 -16.44
N ILE A 176 16.39 7.71 -15.47
CA ILE A 176 16.85 9.09 -15.62
C ILE A 176 18.37 9.14 -15.90
N GLU A 177 19.17 8.35 -15.18
CA GLU A 177 20.62 8.26 -15.38
C GLU A 177 21.00 7.69 -16.76
N HIS A 178 20.10 6.92 -17.39
CA HIS A 178 20.29 6.31 -18.72
C HIS A 178 19.55 7.08 -19.84
N GLY A 179 19.06 8.29 -19.56
CA GLY A 179 18.55 9.23 -20.57
C GLY A 179 17.06 9.11 -20.92
N ASP A 180 16.24 8.51 -20.05
CA ASP A 180 14.78 8.50 -20.19
C ASP A 180 14.14 9.75 -19.55
N ASP A 181 13.64 10.64 -20.40
CA ASP A 181 12.97 11.89 -20.02
C ASP A 181 11.56 11.68 -19.42
N TYR A 182 10.95 10.49 -19.55
CA TYR A 182 9.62 10.22 -18.96
C TYR A 182 9.63 10.02 -17.44
N GLY A 183 10.81 9.81 -16.83
CA GLY A 183 10.95 9.42 -15.43
C GLY A 183 10.63 10.51 -14.40
N GLU A 184 10.70 11.80 -14.75
CA GLU A 184 10.74 12.87 -13.74
C GLU A 184 9.43 13.02 -12.93
N ASN A 185 8.28 12.88 -13.58
CA ASN A 185 6.98 13.02 -12.91
C ASN A 185 6.67 11.81 -12.02
N ASP A 186 6.98 10.60 -12.51
CA ASP A 186 6.81 9.38 -11.74
C ASP A 186 7.82 9.27 -10.59
N TYR A 187 9.02 9.82 -10.77
CA TYR A 187 10.03 10.00 -9.74
C TYR A 187 9.52 10.88 -8.60
N LYS A 188 9.00 12.07 -8.92
CA LYS A 188 8.43 13.00 -7.92
C LYS A 188 7.23 12.39 -7.20
N TYR A 189 6.35 11.72 -7.93
CA TYR A 189 5.19 11.04 -7.35
C TYR A 189 5.63 9.92 -6.41
N THR A 190 6.55 9.06 -6.84
CA THR A 190 6.98 7.90 -6.06
C THR A 190 7.74 8.34 -4.81
N ASP A 191 8.61 9.36 -4.90
CA ASP A 191 9.27 9.98 -3.75
C ASP A 191 8.26 10.51 -2.70
N TYR A 192 7.22 11.21 -3.16
CA TYR A 192 6.12 11.66 -2.30
C TYR A 192 5.44 10.47 -1.59
N VAL A 193 5.08 9.42 -2.33
CA VAL A 193 4.41 8.23 -1.77
C VAL A 193 5.30 7.55 -0.73
N ILE A 194 6.60 7.44 -0.98
CA ILE A 194 7.56 6.84 -0.04
C ILE A 194 7.61 7.66 1.25
N LYS A 195 7.77 8.98 1.16
CA LYS A 195 7.83 9.88 2.33
C LYS A 195 6.58 9.77 3.20
N GLU A 196 5.40 9.78 2.57
CA GLU A 196 4.14 9.61 3.30
C GLU A 196 4.02 8.20 3.92
N SER A 197 4.42 7.15 3.18
CA SER A 197 4.37 5.77 3.68
C SER A 197 5.28 5.57 4.88
N ILE A 198 6.50 6.11 4.85
CA ILE A 198 7.43 6.08 5.99
C ILE A 198 6.85 6.83 7.18
N SER A 199 6.25 8.01 6.96
CA SER A 199 5.61 8.77 8.03
C SER A 199 4.47 7.98 8.68
N ILE A 200 3.61 7.34 7.89
CA ILE A 200 2.51 6.53 8.41
C ILE A 200 3.05 5.30 9.15
N LEU A 201 4.03 4.59 8.60
CA LEU A 201 4.68 3.45 9.25
C LEU A 201 5.28 3.81 10.60
N LYS A 202 6.02 4.92 10.68
CA LYS A 202 6.59 5.39 11.94
C LYS A 202 5.52 5.63 13.01
N ASN A 203 4.42 6.26 12.62
CA ASN A 203 3.30 6.46 13.54
C ASN A 203 2.66 5.13 13.95
N ALA A 204 2.45 4.22 12.98
CA ALA A 204 1.87 2.91 13.22
C ALA A 204 2.71 2.03 14.16
N ILE A 205 4.03 2.19 14.14
CA ILE A 205 4.96 1.49 15.04
C ILE A 205 4.95 2.11 16.44
N LEU A 206 4.90 3.43 16.56
CA LEU A 206 4.97 4.13 17.86
C LEU A 206 3.64 4.17 18.62
N GLU A 207 2.51 4.21 17.92
CA GLU A 207 1.18 4.28 18.54
C GLU A 207 0.94 3.17 19.58
N PRO A 208 1.11 1.86 19.26
CA PRO A 208 0.95 0.79 20.24
C PRO A 208 1.94 0.84 21.40
N VAL A 209 3.18 1.30 21.17
CA VAL A 209 4.19 1.49 22.24
C VAL A 209 3.71 2.56 23.22
N SER A 210 3.20 3.69 22.71
CA SER A 210 2.69 4.78 23.54
C SER A 210 1.40 4.44 24.31
N LEU A 211 0.59 3.51 23.79
CA LEU A 211 -0.64 3.04 24.44
C LEU A 211 -0.36 2.04 25.58
N GLY A 212 0.81 1.40 25.61
CA GLY A 212 1.25 0.54 26.71
C GLY A 212 1.63 1.30 27.99
N GLU A 213 1.80 2.62 27.93
CA GLU A 213 2.21 3.45 29.08
C GLU A 213 1.03 4.16 29.79
N GLY A 214 -0.21 3.97 29.33
CA GLY A 214 -1.39 4.69 29.85
C GLY A 214 -2.23 3.88 30.86
N PRO A 215 -2.76 4.49 31.94
CA PRO A 215 -3.79 3.85 32.76
C PRO A 215 -5.10 3.82 31.97
N ILE A 216 -5.47 2.66 31.43
CA ILE A 216 -6.84 2.40 30.99
C ILE A 216 -7.61 1.99 32.23
N ASP A 217 -8.62 2.78 32.60
CA ASP A 217 -9.52 2.55 33.74
C ASP A 217 -9.80 1.04 33.95
N GLY A 218 -9.14 0.46 34.96
CA GLY A 218 -9.45 -0.86 35.49
C GLY A 218 -8.83 -2.09 34.82
N CYS A 219 -8.00 -1.98 33.78
CA CYS A 219 -7.32 -3.14 33.19
C CYS A 219 -5.91 -2.79 32.69
N HIS A 220 -4.88 -3.13 33.48
CA HIS A 220 -3.51 -3.19 32.99
C HIS A 220 -3.36 -4.40 32.06
N ASN A 221 -3.75 -4.24 30.80
CA ASN A 221 -3.30 -5.13 29.73
C ASN A 221 -2.52 -4.26 28.76
N ASP A 222 -1.20 -4.44 28.73
CA ASP A 222 -0.36 -3.89 27.68
C ASP A 222 -0.97 -4.28 26.33
N VAL A 223 -1.18 -3.31 25.44
CA VAL A 223 -1.80 -3.54 24.12
C VAL A 223 -0.94 -4.46 23.25
N ILE A 224 0.36 -4.46 23.50
CA ILE A 224 1.36 -5.34 22.92
C ILE A 224 2.21 -5.93 24.05
N ASP A 225 2.71 -7.15 23.89
CA ASP A 225 3.64 -7.73 24.86
C ASP A 225 5.03 -7.07 24.79
N LYS A 226 5.84 -7.21 25.85
CA LYS A 226 7.19 -6.60 25.93
C LYS A 226 8.17 -7.09 24.87
N LYS A 227 8.00 -8.30 24.33
CA LYS A 227 8.83 -8.79 23.22
C LYS A 227 8.47 -8.01 21.95
N THR A 228 7.17 -7.88 21.66
CA THR A 228 6.64 -7.10 20.53
C THR A 228 7.05 -5.63 20.60
N GLU A 229 6.96 -5.01 21.77
CA GLU A 229 7.40 -3.62 22.00
C GLU A 229 8.87 -3.40 21.63
N ARG A 230 9.77 -4.28 22.09
CA ARG A 230 11.20 -4.20 21.77
C ARG A 230 11.46 -4.35 20.27
N ILE A 231 10.72 -5.24 19.61
CA ILE A 231 10.84 -5.41 18.16
C ILE A 231 10.35 -4.16 17.44
N PHE A 232 9.28 -3.52 17.89
CA PHE A 232 8.78 -2.27 17.32
C PHE A 232 9.80 -1.14 17.43
N LEU A 233 10.44 -0.99 18.59
CA LEU A 233 11.52 -0.01 18.77
C LEU A 233 12.70 -0.28 17.83
N TYR A 234 13.08 -1.55 17.64
CA TYR A 234 14.09 -1.95 16.67
C TYR A 234 13.66 -1.61 15.22
N LEU A 235 12.44 -1.97 14.82
CA LEU A 235 11.89 -1.69 13.50
C LEU A 235 11.82 -0.18 13.23
N TYR A 236 11.48 0.62 14.22
CA TYR A 236 11.45 2.09 14.12
C TYR A 236 12.86 2.67 13.87
N SER A 237 13.85 2.17 14.61
CA SER A 237 15.25 2.58 14.45
C SER A 237 15.76 2.23 13.06
N GLU A 238 15.55 0.99 12.62
CA GLU A 238 15.96 0.56 11.28
C GLU A 238 15.22 1.30 10.16
N LEU A 239 13.92 1.54 10.31
CA LEU A 239 13.15 2.35 9.34
C LEU A 239 13.71 3.78 9.26
N SER A 240 14.12 4.36 10.38
CA SER A 240 14.73 5.70 10.41
C SER A 240 16.11 5.72 9.73
N ARG A 241 16.91 4.67 9.89
CA ARG A 241 18.17 4.48 9.17
C ARG A 241 17.93 4.34 7.66
N LEU A 242 16.95 3.53 7.26
CA LEU A 242 16.57 3.33 5.86
C LEU A 242 16.01 4.60 5.23
N GLU A 243 15.20 5.38 5.95
CA GLU A 243 14.72 6.67 5.49
C GLU A 243 15.89 7.61 5.12
N GLY A 244 16.98 7.59 5.89
CA GLY A 244 18.20 8.33 5.57
C GLY A 244 18.76 7.96 4.20
N LYS A 245 18.93 6.66 3.94
CA LYS A 245 19.42 6.14 2.65
C LYS A 245 18.46 6.38 1.50
N ILE A 246 17.15 6.25 1.74
CA ILE A 246 16.11 6.48 0.74
C ILE A 246 16.09 7.94 0.28
N LYS A 247 16.39 8.89 1.17
CA LYS A 247 16.51 10.32 0.82
C LYS A 247 17.72 10.63 -0.07
N GLU A 248 18.68 9.71 -0.16
CA GLU A 248 19.85 9.83 -1.04
C GLU A 248 19.61 9.23 -2.43
N ILE A 249 18.45 8.58 -2.65
CA ILE A 249 18.00 8.19 -3.99
C ILE A 249 17.68 9.45 -4.77
#